data_AF-A0A7S2LPG0-F1
#
_entry.id   AF-A0A7S2LPG0-F1
#
_cell.length_a   1.000
_cell.length_b   1.000
_cell.length_c   1.000
_cell.angle_alpha   90.00
_cell.angle_beta   90.00
_cell.angle_gamma   90.00
#
_symmetry.space_group_name_H-M   'P 1'
#
loop_
_entity.id
_entity.type
_entity.pdbx_description
1 polymer ?
#
loop_
_entity_poly.entity_id
_entity_poly.type
_entity_poly.pdbx_seq_one_letter_code
_entity_poly.pdbx_strand_id
1 'polypeptide(L)'
;NSAADFTPLADTTIFVDVQESENGEWGYWDTMLKHLVMLPHTIKRLTWDTVGCLMVLYDVAMVPLQLFDVPQNLFTSIAAWATRLYWTIDLVLMFFTAPCLGDGTIVRRSSHIVAAYVRSWFAFDLGLVTYEWADFAVHGPVRARSSEAGVRMMRILRIVRLMRLQRLVKNAPDVARSAMRFAHSEALTISAGLMRIMCIGLVFCHVWTCIWYGLAANNTSDDTNWVDANGLQDEPLDYVYALAFHWCITQFIGNSDITPTNHRETA
;
A
#
# COMPACT_ATOMS: atom_id res chain seq x y z
N ASN A 1 9.14 18.38 34.16
CA ASN A 1 10.32 17.54 33.94
C ASN A 1 10.05 16.12 34.35
N SER A 2 9.64 15.29 33.39
CA SER A 2 9.65 13.82 33.47
C SER A 2 9.28 13.32 32.08
N ALA A 3 10.24 13.40 31.15
CA ALA A 3 10.12 12.73 29.86
C ALA A 3 10.27 11.22 30.12
N ALA A 4 9.20 10.48 29.91
CA ALA A 4 9.22 9.03 29.91
C ALA A 4 10.00 8.58 28.67
N ASP A 5 11.16 7.98 28.94
CA ASP A 5 12.10 7.43 27.98
C ASP A 5 11.51 6.15 27.38
N PHE A 6 10.78 6.29 26.27
CA PHE A 6 10.31 5.15 25.45
C PHE A 6 11.48 4.66 24.59
N THR A 7 12.38 3.90 25.20
CA THR A 7 13.34 3.08 24.45
C THR A 7 12.62 1.83 23.94
N PRO A 8 12.67 1.50 22.64
CA PRO A 8 12.05 0.29 22.14
C PRO A 8 12.92 -0.91 22.55
N LEU A 9 12.44 -1.68 23.53
CA LEU A 9 13.04 -2.93 24.04
C LEU A 9 13.31 -4.02 22.97
N ALA A 10 12.89 -3.80 21.72
CA ALA A 10 13.15 -4.71 20.61
C ALA A 10 14.57 -4.56 20.02
N ASP A 11 15.20 -3.39 20.13
CA ASP A 11 16.49 -3.14 19.48
C ASP A 11 17.65 -3.79 20.25
N THR A 12 17.68 -3.68 21.59
CA THR A 12 18.80 -4.13 22.41
C THR A 12 19.04 -5.63 22.39
N THR A 13 18.00 -6.45 22.23
CA THR A 13 18.16 -7.91 22.12
C THR A 13 18.77 -8.34 20.79
N ILE A 14 18.43 -7.63 19.70
CA ILE A 14 19.04 -7.86 18.38
C ILE A 14 20.51 -7.42 18.38
N PHE A 15 20.85 -6.31 19.04
CA PHE A 15 22.23 -5.82 19.12
C PHE A 15 23.16 -6.77 19.89
N VAL A 16 22.70 -7.34 21.02
CA VAL A 16 23.48 -8.32 21.80
C VAL A 16 23.73 -9.60 20.98
N ASP A 17 22.70 -10.11 20.30
CA ASP A 17 22.81 -11.29 19.44
C ASP A 17 23.72 -11.08 18.21
N VAL A 18 23.83 -9.85 17.69
CA VAL A 18 24.68 -9.52 16.54
C VAL A 18 26.17 -9.44 16.93
N GLN A 19 26.50 -8.87 18.09
CA GLN A 19 27.89 -8.76 18.57
C GLN A 19 28.50 -10.10 19.01
N GLU A 20 27.74 -10.99 19.66
CA GLU A 20 28.23 -12.34 20.02
C GLU A 20 28.47 -13.22 18.79
N SER A 21 27.74 -12.93 17.70
CA SER A 21 27.71 -13.68 16.45
C SER A 21 28.94 -13.48 15.55
N GLU A 22 29.55 -12.28 15.56
CA GLU A 22 30.75 -11.99 14.74
C GLU A 22 31.96 -12.84 15.14
N ASN A 23 31.96 -13.38 16.38
CA ASN A 23 33.00 -14.24 16.92
C ASN A 23 32.74 -15.74 16.70
N GLY A 24 31.59 -16.12 16.12
CA GLY A 24 31.18 -17.52 15.92
C GLY A 24 31.34 -18.00 14.48
N GLU A 25 31.84 -19.23 14.29
CA GLU A 25 31.94 -19.88 12.98
C GLU A 25 30.61 -19.82 12.21
N TRP A 26 30.67 -19.52 10.91
CA TRP A 26 29.51 -19.46 10.04
C TRP A 26 28.89 -20.85 9.89
N GLY A 27 27.58 -20.96 10.15
CA GLY A 27 26.86 -22.21 9.90
C GLY A 27 26.86 -22.60 8.41
N TYR A 28 26.70 -23.90 8.13
CA TYR A 28 26.61 -24.43 6.77
C TYR A 28 25.55 -23.69 5.92
N TRP A 29 24.37 -23.44 6.50
CA TRP A 29 23.27 -22.74 5.85
C TRP A 29 23.57 -21.26 5.57
N ASP A 30 24.28 -20.56 6.46
CA ASP A 30 24.67 -19.18 6.23
C ASP A 30 25.66 -19.08 5.06
N THR A 31 26.56 -20.04 4.94
CA THR A 31 27.55 -20.08 3.84
C THR A 31 26.90 -20.33 2.49
N MET A 32 25.83 -21.14 2.45
CA MET A 32 25.08 -21.43 1.22
C MET A 32 24.14 -20.27 0.85
N LEU A 33 23.44 -19.71 1.83
CA LEU A 33 22.43 -18.66 1.61
C LEU A 33 23.03 -17.25 1.46
N LYS A 34 24.31 -17.03 1.79
CA LYS A 34 24.97 -15.72 1.64
C LYS A 34 24.81 -15.08 0.26
N HIS A 35 24.75 -15.88 -0.81
CA HIS A 35 24.61 -15.37 -2.18
C HIS A 35 23.16 -15.05 -2.55
N LEU A 36 22.18 -15.56 -1.80
CA LEU A 36 20.76 -15.29 -1.96
C LEU A 36 20.30 -14.07 -1.16
N VAL A 37 21.07 -13.66 -0.14
CA VAL A 37 20.75 -12.48 0.68
C VAL A 37 20.83 -11.20 -0.16
N MET A 38 19.69 -10.52 -0.29
CA MET A 38 19.59 -9.21 -0.92
C MET A 38 19.92 -8.11 0.08
N LEU A 39 20.94 -7.32 -0.27
CA LEU A 39 21.33 -6.15 0.50
C LEU A 39 20.41 -4.96 0.14
N PRO A 40 20.03 -4.13 1.13
CA PRO A 40 19.10 -3.00 0.97
C PRO A 40 19.58 -1.93 -0.02
N HIS A 41 20.88 -1.89 -0.32
CA HIS A 41 21.50 -0.90 -1.22
C HIS A 41 21.87 -1.43 -2.61
N THR A 42 21.26 -2.53 -3.05
CA THR A 42 21.48 -3.07 -4.39
C THR A 42 20.49 -2.50 -5.40
N ILE A 43 20.92 -2.27 -6.64
CA ILE A 43 20.03 -1.81 -7.73
C ILE A 43 18.87 -2.78 -7.91
N LYS A 44 19.14 -4.09 -7.82
CA LYS A 44 18.09 -5.13 -7.89
C LYS A 44 17.01 -4.93 -6.83
N ARG A 45 17.41 -4.66 -5.58
CA ARG A 45 16.47 -4.40 -4.48
C ARG A 45 15.69 -3.09 -4.72
N LEU A 46 16.39 -2.03 -5.10
CA LEU A 46 15.76 -0.74 -5.37
C LEU A 46 14.73 -0.81 -6.51
N THR A 47 15.05 -1.50 -7.61
CA THR A 47 14.10 -1.73 -8.71
C THR A 47 12.90 -2.54 -8.22
N TRP A 48 13.12 -3.59 -7.43
CA TRP A 48 12.04 -4.38 -6.86
C TRP A 48 11.12 -3.54 -5.97
N ASP A 49 11.69 -2.74 -5.06
CA ASP A 49 10.94 -1.83 -4.19
C ASP A 49 10.19 -0.76 -4.99
N THR A 50 10.77 -0.25 -6.08
CA THR A 50 10.13 0.73 -6.97
C THR A 50 8.92 0.14 -7.67
N VAL A 51 9.03 -1.09 -8.19
CA VAL A 51 7.89 -1.82 -8.76
C VAL A 51 6.82 -2.04 -7.69
N GLY A 52 7.21 -2.40 -6.47
CA GLY A 52 6.28 -2.53 -5.34
C GLY A 52 5.54 -1.24 -5.03
N CYS A 53 6.24 -0.10 -5.02
CA CYS A 53 5.63 1.21 -4.83
C CYS A 53 4.57 1.51 -5.91
N LEU A 54 4.85 1.19 -7.18
CA LEU A 54 3.89 1.35 -8.26
C LEU A 54 2.66 0.44 -8.10
N MET A 55 2.87 -0.80 -7.64
CA MET A 55 1.76 -1.73 -7.36
C MET A 55 0.89 -1.25 -6.19
N VAL A 56 1.49 -0.68 -5.14
CA VAL A 56 0.73 -0.06 -4.03
C VAL A 56 -0.05 1.14 -4.53
N LEU A 57 0.54 1.99 -5.37
CA LEU A 57 -0.16 3.16 -5.93
C LEU A 57 -1.36 2.74 -6.78
N TYR A 58 -1.22 1.67 -7.56
CA TYR A 58 -2.33 1.04 -8.27
C TYR A 58 -3.44 0.56 -7.32
N ASP A 59 -3.09 -0.17 -6.26
CA ASP A 59 -4.06 -0.65 -5.26
C ASP A 59 -4.81 0.52 -4.61
N VAL A 60 -4.10 1.60 -4.26
CA VAL A 60 -4.69 2.80 -3.64
C VAL A 60 -5.68 3.50 -4.57
N ALA A 61 -5.39 3.57 -5.87
CA ALA A 61 -6.32 4.14 -6.84
C ALA A 61 -7.52 3.22 -7.10
N MET A 62 -7.29 1.91 -7.23
CA MET A 62 -8.31 0.96 -7.67
C MET A 62 -9.22 0.44 -6.57
N VAL A 63 -8.73 0.30 -5.34
CA VAL A 63 -9.55 -0.24 -4.22
C VAL A 63 -10.81 0.59 -3.96
N PRO A 64 -10.76 1.94 -3.89
CA PRO A 64 -11.97 2.75 -3.74
C PRO A 64 -12.90 2.63 -4.95
N LEU A 65 -12.35 2.64 -6.17
CA LEU A 65 -13.14 2.53 -7.41
C LEU A 65 -13.90 1.21 -7.54
N GLN A 66 -13.36 0.12 -6.99
CA GLN A 66 -14.05 -1.18 -6.98
C GLN A 66 -15.34 -1.20 -6.17
N LEU A 67 -15.62 -0.18 -5.35
CA LEU A 67 -16.92 -0.02 -4.70
C LEU A 67 -18.03 0.35 -5.67
N PHE A 68 -17.69 0.89 -6.85
CA PHE A 68 -18.63 1.38 -7.86
C PHE A 68 -18.84 0.41 -9.03
N ASP A 69 -18.46 -0.86 -8.85
CA ASP A 69 -18.59 -1.92 -9.87
C ASP A 69 -18.05 -1.54 -11.26
N VAL A 70 -16.86 -0.94 -11.27
CA VAL A 70 -16.13 -0.60 -12.50
C VAL A 70 -15.99 -1.84 -13.41
N PRO A 71 -16.32 -1.73 -14.71
CA PRO A 71 -16.28 -2.86 -15.63
C PRO A 71 -14.88 -3.48 -15.69
N GLN A 72 -14.83 -4.81 -15.61
CA GLN A 72 -13.58 -5.54 -15.73
C GLN A 72 -13.10 -5.56 -17.18
N ASN A 73 -11.88 -5.09 -17.37
CA ASN A 73 -11.19 -5.10 -18.66
C ASN A 73 -9.98 -6.05 -18.63
N LEU A 74 -9.36 -6.29 -19.78
CA LEU A 74 -8.14 -7.08 -19.87
C LEU A 74 -7.03 -6.50 -18.99
N PHE A 75 -6.89 -5.16 -18.99
CA PHE A 75 -5.88 -4.46 -18.20
C PHE A 75 -6.06 -4.70 -16.69
N THR A 76 -7.27 -4.52 -16.15
CA THR A 76 -7.55 -4.73 -14.72
C THR A 76 -7.33 -6.18 -14.31
N SER A 77 -7.60 -7.13 -15.22
CA SER A 77 -7.35 -8.56 -14.98
C SER A 77 -5.86 -8.87 -14.93
N ILE A 78 -5.07 -8.35 -15.87
CA ILE A 78 -3.61 -8.50 -15.89
C ILE A 78 -3.00 -7.86 -14.64
N ALA A 79 -3.42 -6.63 -14.31
CA ALA A 79 -2.93 -5.92 -13.14
C ALA A 79 -3.24 -6.67 -11.83
N ALA A 80 -4.45 -7.23 -11.68
CA ALA A 80 -4.82 -8.02 -10.52
C ALA A 80 -3.98 -9.31 -10.37
N TRP A 81 -3.60 -9.95 -11.49
CA TRP A 81 -2.67 -11.08 -11.46
C TRP A 81 -1.24 -10.65 -11.15
N ALA A 82 -0.79 -9.55 -11.75
CA ALA A 82 0.54 -9.00 -11.52
C ALA A 82 0.74 -8.63 -10.06
N THR A 83 -0.20 -7.93 -9.43
CA THR A 83 -0.13 -7.59 -8.00
C THR A 83 -0.12 -8.84 -7.14
N ARG A 84 -1.03 -9.79 -7.36
CA ARG A 84 -1.10 -11.05 -6.59
C ARG A 84 0.21 -11.84 -6.64
N LEU A 85 0.78 -12.01 -7.82
CA LEU A 85 2.04 -12.73 -7.99
C LEU A 85 3.20 -11.95 -7.37
N TYR A 86 3.25 -10.64 -7.58
CA TYR A 86 4.29 -9.78 -7.00
C TYR A 86 4.34 -9.90 -5.47
N TRP A 87 3.19 -9.77 -4.79
CA TRP A 87 3.14 -9.86 -3.33
C TRP A 87 3.43 -11.27 -2.80
N THR A 88 3.06 -12.31 -3.57
CA THR A 88 3.41 -13.69 -3.22
C THR A 88 4.92 -13.94 -3.33
N ILE A 89 5.55 -13.42 -4.39
CA ILE A 89 7.01 -13.51 -4.57
C ILE A 89 7.71 -12.67 -3.50
N ASP A 90 7.22 -11.47 -3.23
CA ASP A 90 7.82 -10.59 -2.24
C ASP A 90 7.80 -11.21 -0.84
N LEU A 91 6.72 -11.87 -0.43
CA LEU A 91 6.66 -12.63 0.82
C LEU A 91 7.83 -13.62 0.96
N VAL A 92 8.18 -14.31 -0.12
CA VAL A 92 9.32 -15.23 -0.15
C VAL A 92 10.64 -14.48 -0.12
N LEU A 93 10.76 -13.38 -0.87
CA LEU A 93 11.97 -12.56 -0.91
C LEU A 93 12.26 -11.85 0.42
N MET A 94 11.26 -11.61 1.27
CA MET A 94 11.46 -11.03 2.60
C MET A 94 12.33 -11.91 3.50
N PHE A 95 12.30 -13.24 3.34
CA PHE A 95 13.18 -14.16 4.07
C PHE A 95 14.66 -14.01 3.70
N PHE A 96 14.95 -13.42 2.54
CA PHE A 96 16.29 -13.20 2.03
C PHE A 96 16.68 -11.72 2.03
N THR A 97 15.84 -10.83 2.56
CA THR A 97 16.12 -9.39 2.54
C THR A 97 16.72 -8.97 3.88
N ALA A 98 17.96 -8.50 3.87
CA ALA A 98 18.66 -8.08 5.08
C ALA A 98 18.04 -6.78 5.65
N PRO A 99 17.57 -6.77 6.91
CA PRO A 99 17.11 -5.55 7.56
C PRO A 99 18.29 -4.64 7.87
N CYS A 100 18.08 -3.33 7.71
CA CYS A 100 18.99 -2.29 8.15
C CYS A 100 18.53 -1.80 9.53
N LEU A 101 19.38 -1.91 10.54
CA LEU A 101 19.10 -1.40 11.88
C LEU A 101 19.17 0.14 11.91
N GLY A 102 18.63 0.75 12.97
CA GLY A 102 18.58 2.22 13.12
C GLY A 102 19.95 2.90 13.13
N ASP A 103 21.00 2.17 13.49
CA ASP A 103 22.41 2.61 13.47
C ASP A 103 23.08 2.45 12.09
N GLY A 104 22.38 1.87 11.11
CA GLY A 104 22.90 1.59 9.77
C GLY A 104 23.62 0.23 9.65
N THR A 105 23.66 -0.57 10.71
CA THR A 105 24.22 -1.92 10.67
C THR A 105 23.30 -2.86 9.88
N ILE A 106 23.87 -3.68 9.00
CA ILE A 106 23.11 -4.61 8.16
C ILE A 106 23.31 -6.03 8.68
N VAL A 107 22.22 -6.69 9.09
CA VAL A 107 22.26 -8.10 9.49
C VAL A 107 22.51 -8.96 8.25
N ARG A 108 23.64 -9.67 8.23
CA ARG A 108 24.02 -10.53 7.08
C ARG A 108 23.72 -12.01 7.31
N ARG A 109 23.56 -12.45 8.56
CA ARG A 109 23.27 -13.83 8.91
C ARG A 109 21.84 -14.20 8.55
N SER A 110 21.68 -15.30 7.82
CA SER A 110 20.39 -15.72 7.26
C SER A 110 19.41 -16.14 8.37
N SER A 111 19.90 -16.83 9.40
CA SER A 111 19.11 -17.23 10.56
C SER A 111 18.50 -16.04 11.31
N HIS A 112 19.27 -14.96 11.50
CA HIS A 112 18.79 -13.74 12.18
C HIS A 112 17.81 -12.96 11.29
N ILE A 113 18.03 -12.92 9.96
CA ILE A 113 17.10 -12.30 9.01
C ILE A 113 15.73 -12.98 9.10
N VAL A 114 15.71 -14.31 9.03
CA VAL A 114 14.48 -15.10 9.09
C VAL A 114 13.79 -14.91 10.44
N ALA A 115 14.52 -15.01 11.55
CA ALA A 115 13.95 -14.83 12.89
C ALA A 115 13.34 -13.43 13.09
N ALA A 116 14.06 -12.39 12.66
CA ALA A 116 13.58 -11.01 12.73
C ALA A 116 12.30 -10.82 11.89
N TYR A 117 12.26 -11.37 10.67
CA TYR A 117 11.09 -11.27 9.80
C TYR A 117 9.87 -12.03 10.35
N VAL A 118 10.07 -13.27 10.80
CA VAL A 118 9.02 -14.12 11.35
C VAL A 118 8.40 -13.51 12.61
N ARG A 119 9.21 -12.90 13.48
CA ARG A 119 8.75 -12.27 14.72
C ARG A 119 8.00 -10.95 14.51
N SER A 120 8.27 -10.24 13.42
CA SER A 120 7.77 -8.87 13.22
C SER A 120 6.61 -8.78 12.22
N TRP A 121 6.81 -9.23 10.99
CA TRP A 121 5.92 -8.89 9.86
C TRP A 121 5.32 -10.10 9.15
N PHE A 122 5.92 -11.29 9.29
CA PHE A 122 5.50 -12.48 8.54
C PHE A 122 4.03 -12.82 8.72
N ALA A 123 3.51 -12.84 9.96
CA ALA A 123 2.10 -13.18 10.21
C ALA A 123 1.15 -12.22 9.49
N PHE A 124 1.51 -10.94 9.47
CA PHE A 124 0.75 -9.89 8.80
C PHE A 124 0.80 -10.03 7.27
N ASP A 125 2.00 -10.16 6.69
CA ASP A 125 2.18 -10.33 5.24
C ASP A 125 1.54 -11.62 4.73
N LEU A 126 1.67 -12.72 5.49
CA LEU A 126 1.01 -13.99 5.19
C LEU A 126 -0.51 -13.85 5.21
N GLY A 127 -1.08 -13.14 6.19
CA GLY A 127 -2.51 -12.85 6.27
C GLY A 127 -3.01 -12.09 5.03
N LEU A 128 -2.25 -11.12 4.54
CA LEU A 128 -2.56 -10.36 3.33
C LEU A 128 -2.52 -11.21 2.07
N VAL A 129 -1.46 -12.01 1.89
CA VAL A 129 -1.32 -12.89 0.72
C VAL A 129 -2.40 -13.97 0.74
N THR A 130 -2.63 -14.61 1.89
CA THR A 130 -3.69 -15.63 2.02
C THR A 130 -5.08 -15.05 1.76
N TYR A 131 -5.36 -13.84 2.23
CA TYR A 131 -6.60 -13.13 1.89
C TYR A 131 -6.76 -12.94 0.37
N GLU A 132 -5.72 -12.54 -0.37
CA GLU A 132 -5.84 -12.36 -1.82
C GLU A 132 -6.10 -13.65 -2.59
N TRP A 133 -5.50 -14.75 -2.15
CA TRP A 133 -5.77 -16.06 -2.72
C TRP A 133 -7.18 -16.55 -2.35
N ALA A 134 -7.67 -16.24 -1.14
CA ALA A 134 -9.04 -16.52 -0.74
C ALA A 134 -10.06 -15.70 -1.54
N ASP A 135 -9.81 -14.40 -1.77
CA ASP A 135 -10.64 -13.53 -2.61
C ASP A 135 -10.73 -14.06 -4.05
N PHE A 136 -9.61 -14.52 -4.60
CA PHE A 136 -9.58 -15.19 -5.91
C PHE A 136 -10.33 -16.52 -5.91
N ALA A 137 -10.22 -17.33 -4.84
CA ALA A 137 -10.94 -18.61 -4.76
C ALA A 137 -12.46 -18.43 -4.68
N VAL A 138 -12.94 -17.35 -4.05
CA VAL A 138 -14.38 -17.04 -3.93
C VAL A 138 -14.94 -16.47 -5.22
N HIS A 139 -14.21 -15.60 -5.92
CA HIS A 139 -14.68 -14.88 -7.12
C HIS A 139 -14.17 -15.48 -8.45
N GLY A 140 -13.27 -16.46 -8.39
CA GLY A 140 -12.65 -17.09 -9.55
C GLY A 140 -13.59 -18.03 -10.30
N PRO A 141 -13.11 -18.62 -11.42
CA PRO A 141 -13.92 -19.53 -12.25
C PRO A 141 -14.33 -20.81 -11.51
N VAL A 142 -13.60 -21.17 -10.45
CA VAL A 142 -13.95 -22.26 -9.54
C VAL A 142 -15.04 -21.73 -8.60
N ARG A 143 -16.30 -21.89 -8.99
CA ARG A 143 -17.46 -21.47 -8.17
C ARG A 143 -17.52 -22.31 -6.88
N ALA A 144 -16.92 -21.80 -5.81
CA ALA A 144 -17.30 -22.21 -4.46
C ALA A 144 -18.75 -21.73 -4.21
N ARG A 145 -19.55 -22.54 -3.52
CA ARG A 145 -20.93 -22.19 -3.13
C ARG A 145 -20.86 -21.12 -2.02
N SER A 146 -20.56 -19.88 -2.39
CA SER A 146 -20.37 -18.76 -1.47
C SER A 146 -21.71 -18.11 -1.15
N SER A 147 -21.95 -17.85 0.15
CA SER A 147 -23.09 -17.06 0.60
C SER A 147 -22.95 -15.60 0.15
N GLU A 148 -24.05 -14.92 -0.18
CA GLU A 148 -24.04 -13.47 -0.51
C GLU A 148 -23.39 -12.61 0.58
N ALA A 149 -23.61 -12.95 1.86
CA ALA A 149 -22.96 -12.29 2.99
C ALA A 149 -21.43 -12.44 2.95
N GLY A 150 -20.93 -13.61 2.55
CA GLY A 150 -19.51 -13.89 2.36
C GLY A 150 -18.90 -13.08 1.22
N VAL A 151 -19.59 -12.96 0.09
CA VAL A 151 -19.15 -12.13 -1.05
C VAL A 151 -19.06 -10.65 -0.63
N ARG A 152 -20.07 -10.15 0.11
CA ARG A 152 -20.07 -8.78 0.63
C ARG A 152 -18.93 -8.54 1.62
N MET A 153 -18.67 -9.49 2.53
CA MET A 153 -17.55 -9.43 3.45
C MET A 153 -16.21 -9.38 2.70
N MET A 154 -16.02 -10.23 1.69
CA MET A 154 -14.78 -10.23 0.89
C MET A 154 -14.58 -8.92 0.14
N ARG A 155 -15.65 -8.26 -0.32
CA ARG A 155 -15.61 -6.93 -0.95
C ARG A 155 -15.12 -5.86 0.04
N ILE A 156 -15.62 -5.85 1.28
CA ILE A 156 -15.17 -4.90 2.33
C ILE A 156 -13.72 -5.16 2.71
N LEU A 157 -13.31 -6.42 2.83
CA LEU A 157 -11.94 -6.80 3.17
C LEU A 157 -10.91 -6.38 2.11
N ARG A 158 -11.32 -5.92 0.92
CA ARG A 158 -10.37 -5.39 -0.08
C ARG A 158 -9.65 -4.15 0.44
N ILE A 159 -10.24 -3.43 1.40
CA ILE A 159 -9.59 -2.31 2.08
C ILE A 159 -8.33 -2.75 2.84
N VAL A 160 -8.23 -4.03 3.23
CA VAL A 160 -7.02 -4.60 3.85
C VAL A 160 -5.82 -4.49 2.92
N ARG A 161 -6.02 -4.49 1.58
CA ARG A 161 -4.94 -4.23 0.62
C ARG A 161 -4.29 -2.87 0.82
N LEU A 162 -5.03 -1.86 1.31
CA LEU A 162 -4.47 -0.54 1.61
C LEU A 162 -3.46 -0.59 2.77
N MET A 163 -3.49 -1.61 3.62
CA MET A 163 -2.46 -1.77 4.65
C MET A 163 -1.07 -1.98 4.06
N ARG A 164 -0.95 -2.33 2.77
CA ARG A 164 0.34 -2.35 2.05
C ARG A 164 1.00 -0.98 1.95
N LEU A 165 0.26 0.12 2.17
CA LEU A 165 0.82 1.47 2.31
C LEU A 165 1.91 1.54 3.38
N GLN A 166 1.85 0.69 4.42
CA GLN A 166 2.90 0.61 5.42
C GLN A 166 4.28 0.28 4.82
N ARG A 167 4.32 -0.40 3.67
CA ARG A 167 5.57 -0.72 2.97
C ARG A 167 6.19 0.52 2.35
N LEU A 168 5.38 1.48 1.91
CA LEU A 168 5.89 2.79 1.49
C LEU A 168 6.55 3.51 2.66
N VAL A 169 5.96 3.42 3.87
CA VAL A 169 6.52 4.02 5.08
C VAL A 169 7.82 3.31 5.51
N LYS A 170 7.82 1.96 5.50
CA LYS A 170 8.97 1.14 5.87
C LYS A 170 10.15 1.33 4.90
N ASN A 171 9.86 1.41 3.60
CA ASN A 171 10.89 1.53 2.57
C ASN A 171 11.25 3.00 2.27
N ALA A 172 10.47 3.97 2.75
CA ALA A 172 10.74 5.40 2.59
C ALA A 172 12.18 5.82 2.96
N PRO A 173 12.76 5.40 4.11
CA PRO A 173 14.14 5.79 4.44
C PRO A 173 15.16 5.21 3.45
N ASP A 174 14.97 3.99 2.95
CA ASP A 174 15.88 3.36 1.99
C ASP A 174 15.77 3.98 0.60
N VAL A 175 14.54 4.30 0.17
CA VAL A 175 14.29 5.03 -1.07
C VAL A 175 14.82 6.45 -0.98
N ALA A 176 14.61 7.15 0.14
CA ALA A 176 15.12 8.51 0.36
C ALA A 176 16.65 8.55 0.38
N ARG A 177 17.30 7.59 1.07
CA ARG A 177 18.77 7.45 1.06
C ARG A 177 19.31 7.14 -0.34
N SER A 178 18.62 6.30 -1.10
CA SER A 178 18.99 6.01 -2.48
C SER A 178 18.81 7.23 -3.38
N ALA A 179 17.70 7.97 -3.23
CA ALA A 179 17.45 9.21 -3.95
C ALA A 179 18.53 10.25 -3.66
N MET A 180 18.95 10.43 -2.40
CA MET A 180 20.06 11.30 -2.03
C MET A 180 21.40 10.88 -2.65
N ARG A 181 21.64 9.57 -2.84
CA ARG A 181 22.87 9.09 -3.50
C ARG A 181 22.89 9.38 -5.00
N PHE A 182 21.73 9.34 -5.67
CA PHE A 182 21.64 9.65 -7.10
C PHE A 182 21.48 11.15 -7.39
N ALA A 183 20.90 11.91 -6.46
CA ALA A 183 20.73 13.34 -6.56
C ALA A 183 22.02 14.08 -6.18
N HIS A 184 22.97 14.14 -7.12
CA HIS A 184 24.13 15.04 -7.01
C HIS A 184 23.76 16.53 -7.07
N SER A 185 22.52 16.86 -7.44
CA SER A 185 22.00 18.23 -7.55
C SER A 185 20.92 18.47 -6.51
N GLU A 186 21.05 19.54 -5.73
CA GLU A 186 20.03 19.99 -4.77
C GLU A 186 18.67 20.20 -5.43
N ALA A 187 18.64 20.61 -6.70
CA ALA A 187 17.42 20.78 -7.49
C ALA A 187 16.66 19.45 -7.70
N LEU A 188 17.38 18.33 -7.87
CA LEU A 188 16.76 17.01 -8.02
C LEU A 188 16.14 16.54 -6.70
N THR A 189 16.78 16.80 -5.56
CA THR A 189 16.24 16.46 -4.25
C THR A 189 14.96 17.25 -3.95
N ILE A 190 14.98 18.56 -4.22
CA ILE A 190 13.81 19.42 -4.00
C ILE A 190 12.66 19.03 -4.94
N SER A 191 12.95 18.82 -6.23
CA SER A 191 11.92 18.40 -7.21
C SER A 191 11.32 17.04 -6.89
N ALA A 192 12.12 16.06 -6.42
CA ALA A 192 11.62 14.78 -5.95
C ALA A 192 10.71 14.91 -4.72
N GLY A 193 11.06 15.81 -3.78
CA GLY A 193 10.23 16.16 -2.63
C GLY A 193 8.89 16.77 -3.04
N LEU A 194 8.90 17.71 -3.98
CA LEU A 194 7.68 18.33 -4.52
C LEU A 194 6.81 17.29 -5.24
N MET A 195 7.40 16.47 -6.10
CA MET A 195 6.69 15.39 -6.79
C MET A 195 6.01 14.45 -5.79
N ARG A 196 6.70 14.07 -4.71
CA ARG A 196 6.14 13.23 -3.64
C ARG A 196 4.90 13.87 -3.02
N ILE A 197 4.95 15.16 -2.67
CA ILE A 197 3.81 15.88 -2.08
C ILE A 197 2.64 15.96 -3.08
N MET A 198 2.93 16.26 -4.36
CA MET A 198 1.91 16.31 -5.41
C MET A 198 1.22 14.96 -5.60
N CYS A 199 1.97 13.85 -5.65
CA CYS A 199 1.39 12.51 -5.75
C CYS A 199 0.51 12.16 -4.55
N ILE A 200 0.92 12.51 -3.32
CA ILE A 200 0.10 12.30 -2.11
C ILE A 200 -1.18 13.13 -2.17
N GLY A 201 -1.11 14.39 -2.61
CA GLY A 201 -2.27 15.25 -2.79
C GLY A 201 -3.26 14.71 -3.82
N LEU A 202 -2.78 14.21 -4.97
CA LEU A 202 -3.63 13.58 -5.99
C LEU A 202 -4.35 12.33 -5.46
N VAL A 203 -3.64 11.48 -4.71
CA VAL A 203 -4.24 10.31 -4.04
C VAL A 203 -5.30 10.74 -3.03
N PHE A 204 -5.03 11.78 -2.25
CA PHE A 204 -5.99 12.32 -1.30
C PHE A 204 -7.27 12.80 -2.00
N CYS A 205 -7.12 13.61 -3.06
CA CYS A 205 -8.26 14.06 -3.85
C CYS A 205 -9.06 12.88 -4.42
N HIS A 206 -8.37 11.88 -4.99
CA HIS A 206 -9.00 10.67 -5.52
C HIS A 206 -9.82 9.91 -4.46
N VAL A 207 -9.26 9.70 -3.27
CA VAL A 207 -9.94 9.01 -2.17
C VAL A 207 -11.16 9.82 -1.73
N TRP A 208 -11.04 11.15 -1.61
CA TRP A 208 -12.14 12.01 -1.19
C TRP A 208 -13.26 12.04 -2.23
N THR A 209 -12.90 12.11 -3.52
CA THR A 209 -13.85 11.98 -4.63
C THR A 209 -14.58 10.64 -4.61
N CYS A 210 -13.87 9.53 -4.38
CA CYS A 210 -14.50 8.22 -4.27
C CYS A 210 -15.47 8.18 -3.07
N ILE A 211 -15.09 8.72 -1.91
CA ILE A 211 -15.99 8.78 -0.74
C ILE A 211 -17.25 9.59 -1.07
N TRP A 212 -17.09 10.78 -1.65
CA TRP A 212 -18.19 11.67 -2.01
C TRP A 212 -19.15 11.05 -3.03
N TYR A 213 -18.62 10.48 -4.12
CA TYR A 213 -19.43 9.77 -5.11
C TYR A 213 -20.10 8.54 -4.49
N GLY A 214 -19.40 7.82 -3.62
CA GLY A 214 -19.93 6.64 -2.93
C GLY A 214 -21.05 6.92 -1.94
N LEU A 215 -21.11 8.13 -1.37
CA LEU A 215 -22.25 8.57 -0.56
C LEU A 215 -23.52 8.72 -1.41
N ALA A 216 -23.40 9.30 -2.60
CA ALA A 216 -24.52 9.41 -3.54
C ALA A 216 -24.93 8.05 -4.10
N ALA A 217 -23.97 7.22 -4.53
CA ALA A 217 -24.24 5.92 -5.13
C ALA A 217 -24.89 4.91 -4.17
N ASN A 218 -24.59 5.00 -2.86
CA ASN A 218 -25.16 4.11 -1.84
C ASN A 218 -26.34 4.75 -1.08
N ASN A 219 -26.91 5.83 -1.61
CA ASN A 219 -27.99 6.52 -0.92
C ASN A 219 -29.21 5.60 -0.75
N THR A 220 -29.46 5.18 0.49
CA THR A 220 -30.55 4.27 0.86
C THR A 220 -31.80 5.04 1.35
N SER A 221 -31.65 6.35 1.55
CA SER A 221 -32.72 7.27 1.94
C SER A 221 -33.33 7.89 0.68
N ASP A 222 -34.65 8.15 0.70
CA ASP A 222 -35.37 8.91 -0.34
C ASP A 222 -34.93 10.38 -0.47
N ASP A 223 -33.90 10.80 0.27
CA ASP A 223 -33.34 12.14 0.20
C ASP A 223 -32.62 12.34 -1.14
N THR A 224 -32.87 13.45 -1.83
CA THR A 224 -32.15 13.81 -3.06
C THR A 224 -30.65 13.96 -2.81
N ASN A 225 -29.82 13.15 -3.47
CA ASN A 225 -28.36 13.29 -3.43
C ASN A 225 -27.86 14.36 -4.42
N TRP A 226 -26.57 14.69 -4.35
CA TRP A 226 -25.98 15.69 -5.26
C TRP A 226 -26.01 15.27 -6.75
N VAL A 227 -26.02 13.98 -7.07
CA VAL A 227 -26.12 13.46 -8.45
C VAL A 227 -27.53 13.70 -9.00
N ASP A 228 -28.56 13.42 -8.20
CA ASP A 228 -29.97 13.58 -8.51
C ASP A 228 -30.33 15.05 -8.67
N ALA A 229 -29.87 15.90 -7.75
CA ALA A 229 -30.12 17.34 -7.76
C ALA A 229 -29.54 18.05 -9.00
N ASN A 230 -28.46 17.50 -9.57
CA ASN A 230 -27.84 18.01 -10.79
C ASN A 230 -28.29 17.28 -12.06
N GLY A 231 -29.21 16.31 -11.96
CA GLY A 231 -29.73 15.57 -13.12
C GLY A 231 -28.69 14.67 -13.80
N LEU A 232 -27.72 14.17 -13.05
CA LEU A 232 -26.56 13.42 -13.56
C LEU A 232 -26.74 11.90 -13.54
N GLN A 233 -27.95 11.40 -13.35
CA GLN A 233 -28.22 9.96 -13.19
C GLN A 233 -27.95 9.15 -14.46
N ASP A 234 -28.21 9.73 -15.63
CA ASP A 234 -28.06 9.08 -16.93
C ASP A 234 -26.67 9.31 -17.57
N GLU A 235 -25.83 10.13 -16.93
CA GLU A 235 -24.50 10.46 -17.43
C GLU A 235 -23.50 9.33 -17.16
N PRO A 236 -22.48 9.17 -18.01
CA PRO A 236 -21.52 8.09 -17.85
C PRO A 236 -20.64 8.33 -16.61
N LEU A 237 -20.19 7.22 -15.99
CA LEU A 237 -19.49 7.24 -14.71
C LEU A 237 -18.20 8.07 -14.74
N ASP A 238 -17.49 8.11 -15.87
CA ASP A 238 -16.29 8.93 -16.06
C ASP A 238 -16.59 10.43 -15.97
N TYR A 239 -17.71 10.88 -16.55
CA TYR A 239 -18.16 12.27 -16.47
C TYR A 239 -18.53 12.67 -15.04
N VAL A 240 -19.38 11.87 -14.39
CA VAL A 240 -19.81 12.14 -13.00
C VAL A 240 -18.61 12.09 -12.04
N TYR A 241 -17.67 11.17 -12.28
CA TYR A 241 -16.43 11.07 -11.51
C TYR A 241 -15.51 12.28 -11.72
N ALA A 242 -15.32 12.73 -12.95
CA ALA A 242 -14.52 13.92 -13.26
C ALA A 242 -15.11 15.17 -12.59
N LEU A 243 -16.44 15.27 -12.53
CA LEU A 243 -17.14 16.35 -11.87
C LEU A 243 -16.98 16.30 -10.34
N ALA A 244 -17.11 15.13 -9.73
CA ALA A 244 -16.83 14.94 -8.30
C ALA A 244 -15.35 15.21 -7.96
N PHE A 245 -14.43 14.90 -8.87
CA PHE A 245 -13.01 15.23 -8.74
C PHE A 245 -12.74 16.72 -8.85
N HIS A 246 -13.39 17.39 -9.80
CA HIS A 246 -13.37 18.84 -9.91
C HIS A 246 -13.89 19.49 -8.62
N TRP A 247 -15.02 19.01 -8.09
CA TRP A 247 -15.57 19.48 -6.82
C TRP A 247 -14.54 19.36 -5.68
N CYS A 248 -13.85 18.21 -5.56
CA CYS A 248 -12.81 18.02 -4.55
C CYS A 248 -11.66 19.03 -4.70
N ILE A 249 -11.24 19.34 -5.92
CA ILE A 249 -10.20 20.35 -6.17
C ILE A 249 -10.70 21.75 -5.79
N THR A 250 -11.95 22.07 -6.11
CA THR A 250 -12.52 23.38 -5.80
C THR A 250 -12.63 23.67 -4.31
N GLN A 251 -12.63 22.64 -3.44
CA GLN A 251 -12.58 22.83 -1.98
C GLN A 251 -11.30 23.54 -1.52
N PHE A 252 -10.20 23.43 -2.26
CA PHE A 252 -8.96 24.16 -1.96
C PHE A 252 -9.00 25.62 -2.45
N ILE A 253 -9.92 25.95 -3.36
CA ILE A 253 -10.03 27.25 -4.04
C ILE A 253 -11.21 28.07 -3.47
N GLY A 254 -12.27 27.40 -2.99
CA GLY A 254 -13.46 28.01 -2.39
C GLY A 254 -14.57 28.37 -3.37
N ASN A 255 -14.57 27.83 -4.60
CA ASN A 255 -15.63 28.08 -5.58
C ASN A 255 -16.13 26.76 -6.18
N SER A 256 -17.22 26.21 -5.64
CA SER A 256 -17.85 24.98 -6.11
C SER A 256 -19.27 25.25 -6.58
N ASP A 257 -19.57 24.93 -7.85
CA ASP A 257 -20.94 25.01 -8.40
C ASP A 257 -21.85 23.91 -7.83
N ILE A 258 -21.27 22.83 -7.33
CA ILE A 258 -21.97 21.69 -6.74
C ILE A 258 -21.87 21.79 -5.22
N THR A 259 -23.03 21.74 -4.56
CA THR A 259 -23.15 21.81 -3.12
C THR A 259 -23.74 20.51 -2.56
N PRO A 260 -23.37 20.12 -1.33
CA PRO A 260 -23.99 18.99 -0.66
C PRO A 260 -25.48 19.27 -0.45
N THR A 261 -26.34 18.30 -0.76
CA THR A 261 -27.81 18.45 -0.65
C THR A 261 -28.38 17.76 0.57
N ASN A 262 -27.66 16.79 1.15
CA ASN A 262 -28.08 16.06 2.33
C ASN A 262 -27.08 16.20 3.50
N HIS A 263 -27.55 15.84 4.71
CA HIS A 263 -26.73 15.90 5.92
C HIS A 263 -25.50 14.98 5.89
N ARG A 264 -25.54 13.89 5.11
CA ARG A 264 -24.42 12.93 4.99
C ARG A 264 -23.30 13.45 4.11
N GLU A 265 -23.61 14.26 3.11
CA GLU A 265 -22.66 14.94 2.23
C GLU A 265 -22.08 16.21 2.89
N THR A 266 -22.82 16.80 3.84
CA THR A 266 -22.41 18.01 4.55
C THR A 266 -21.51 17.73 5.76
N ALA A 267 -21.65 16.55 6.37
CA ALA A 267 -20.94 16.13 7.59
C ALA A 267 -19.55 15.54 7.29
#